data_AF-A0A9Q2PD70-F1
#
_entry.id   AF-A0A9Q2PD70-F1
#
_cell.length_a   1.000
_cell.length_b   1.000
_cell.length_c   1.000
_cell.angle_alpha   90.00
_cell.angle_beta   90.00
_cell.angle_gamma   90.00
#
_symmetry.space_group_name_H-M   'P 1'
#
loop_
_entity.id
_entity.type
_entity.pdbx_description
1 polymer ?
#
loop_
_entity_poly.entity_id
_entity_poly.type
_entity_poly.pdbx_seq_one_letter_code
_entity_poly.pdbx_strand_id
1 'polypeptide(L)'
;MKPSPLTYHRPGSIDEACTVLAQVAHEGKVLAGGQSLIPLLSMRLAAPAHLVDIGALPDLDAVTASEQSGVRFGALTRHSALEADPAAARVQPLLGRALRLVAHPTIRNRGTTVGSIVHADPSAEMPAVVALLGGTVTARSVRGTREIPAAELFVGPLESALEPDEIATSVTVPPVRPGVGTAIDEIARRHGDYALVGVAAQVRVEGGVVTSARMTYVSAGELGDVVDYTDVLGGASASDARDPLWQALSEKARETIETEADIHATAGYRSQLVAALTARVGFAAAQDATSVRVNELVSVGGA
;
A
#
# COMPACT_ATOMS: atom_id res chain seq x y z
N MET A 1 -2.82 -20.83 -22.06
CA MET A 1 -4.11 -20.34 -21.55
C MET A 1 -4.46 -19.05 -22.28
N LYS A 2 -5.70 -18.85 -22.74
CA LYS A 2 -6.12 -17.67 -23.53
C LYS A 2 -7.35 -17.01 -22.90
N PRO A 3 -7.39 -15.66 -22.78
CA PRO A 3 -8.58 -14.92 -22.39
C PRO A 3 -9.80 -15.24 -23.25
N SER A 4 -10.99 -15.00 -22.69
CA SER A 4 -12.23 -14.96 -23.48
C SER A 4 -12.18 -13.80 -24.49
N PRO A 5 -12.89 -13.90 -25.63
CA PRO A 5 -13.04 -12.76 -26.54
C PRO A 5 -13.57 -11.53 -25.80
N LEU A 6 -13.01 -10.37 -26.12
CA LEU A 6 -13.38 -9.09 -25.54
C LEU A 6 -13.16 -7.97 -26.57
N THR A 7 -13.83 -6.85 -26.36
CA THR A 7 -13.61 -5.62 -27.11
C THR A 7 -12.58 -4.77 -26.37
N TYR A 8 -11.57 -4.30 -27.08
CA TYR A 8 -10.52 -3.45 -26.53
C TYR A 8 -10.72 -2.00 -26.96
N HIS A 9 -10.79 -1.10 -25.99
CA HIS A 9 -10.93 0.33 -26.18
C HIS A 9 -9.63 1.02 -25.78
N ARG A 10 -9.18 1.97 -26.61
CA ARG A 10 -7.97 2.76 -26.38
C ARG A 10 -8.26 4.25 -26.52
N PRO A 11 -8.92 4.86 -25.51
CA PRO A 11 -9.24 6.27 -25.52
C PRO A 11 -7.97 7.14 -25.59
N GLY A 12 -8.08 8.33 -26.18
CA GLY A 12 -7.01 9.33 -26.27
C GLY A 12 -6.99 10.32 -25.11
N SER A 13 -8.03 10.34 -24.26
CA SER A 13 -8.13 11.21 -23.09
C SER A 13 -8.83 10.52 -21.92
N ILE A 14 -8.66 11.07 -20.72
CA ILE A 14 -9.36 10.60 -19.53
C ILE A 14 -10.88 10.84 -19.61
N ASP A 15 -11.34 11.90 -20.26
CA ASP A 15 -12.76 12.16 -20.49
C ASP A 15 -13.41 11.12 -21.41
N GLU A 16 -12.70 10.77 -22.48
CA GLU A 16 -13.13 9.71 -23.38
C GLU A 16 -13.12 8.36 -22.65
N ALA A 17 -12.10 8.08 -21.83
CA ALA A 17 -12.03 6.85 -21.03
C ALA A 17 -13.22 6.72 -20.07
N CYS A 18 -13.56 7.79 -19.34
CA CYS A 18 -14.73 7.81 -18.46
C CYS A 18 -16.04 7.63 -19.26
N THR A 19 -16.14 8.24 -20.45
CA THR A 19 -17.30 8.11 -21.33
C THR A 19 -17.49 6.66 -21.79
N VAL A 20 -16.42 6.03 -22.29
CA VAL A 20 -16.45 4.63 -22.72
C VAL A 20 -16.76 3.72 -21.54
N LEU A 21 -16.11 3.92 -20.39
CA LEU A 21 -16.34 3.10 -19.20
C LEU A 21 -17.79 3.22 -18.70
N ALA A 22 -18.40 4.41 -18.73
CA ALA A 22 -19.79 4.60 -18.39
C ALA A 22 -20.76 3.91 -19.37
N GLN A 23 -20.41 3.79 -20.65
CA GLN A 23 -21.22 3.08 -21.65
C GLN A 23 -21.21 1.57 -21.43
N VAL A 24 -20.08 0.99 -21.00
CA VAL A 24 -19.95 -0.47 -20.79
C VAL A 24 -20.20 -0.89 -19.34
N ALA A 25 -20.11 0.05 -18.39
CA ALA A 25 -20.35 -0.11 -16.96
C ALA A 25 -19.82 -1.44 -16.39
N HIS A 26 -20.70 -2.27 -15.83
CA HIS A 26 -20.36 -3.56 -15.20
C HIS A 26 -19.70 -4.58 -16.15
N GLU A 27 -19.81 -4.41 -17.46
CA GLU A 27 -19.16 -5.28 -18.46
C GLU A 27 -17.74 -4.80 -18.83
N GLY A 28 -17.37 -3.59 -18.38
CA GLY A 28 -16.07 -2.98 -18.59
C GLY A 28 -15.09 -3.22 -17.45
N LYS A 29 -13.80 -3.28 -17.79
CA LYS A 29 -12.73 -3.18 -16.81
C LYS A 29 -11.61 -2.27 -17.30
N VAL A 30 -11.12 -1.41 -16.42
CA VAL A 30 -9.96 -0.56 -16.69
C VAL A 30 -8.71 -1.42 -16.77
N LEU A 31 -7.93 -1.23 -17.84
CA LEU A 31 -6.62 -1.82 -18.02
C LEU A 31 -5.54 -0.75 -17.81
N ALA A 32 -4.70 -0.94 -16.80
CA ALA A 32 -3.51 -0.12 -16.53
C ALA A 32 -2.22 -0.91 -16.82
N GLY A 33 -1.45 -1.27 -15.79
CA GLY A 33 -0.25 -2.12 -15.94
C GLY A 33 -0.52 -3.58 -16.33
N GLY A 34 -1.74 -4.05 -16.09
CA GLY A 34 -2.21 -5.40 -16.46
C GLY A 34 -1.60 -6.56 -15.67
N GLN A 35 -0.77 -6.30 -14.66
CA GLN A 35 -0.02 -7.37 -13.98
C GLN A 35 -0.88 -8.27 -13.09
N SER A 36 -2.04 -7.82 -12.63
CA SER A 36 -3.04 -8.67 -11.96
C SER A 36 -4.18 -9.07 -12.91
N LEU A 37 -4.71 -8.10 -13.67
CA LEU A 37 -5.86 -8.34 -14.55
C LEU A 37 -5.55 -9.36 -15.67
N ILE A 38 -4.44 -9.23 -16.39
CA ILE A 38 -4.14 -10.12 -17.53
C ILE A 38 -3.97 -11.60 -17.09
N PRO A 39 -3.30 -11.91 -15.97
CA PRO A 39 -3.35 -13.25 -15.40
C PRO A 39 -4.76 -13.75 -15.09
N LEU A 40 -5.61 -12.93 -14.43
CA LEU A 40 -7.00 -13.30 -14.13
C LEU A 40 -7.81 -13.61 -15.39
N LEU A 41 -7.64 -12.81 -16.45
CA LEU A 41 -8.27 -13.06 -17.75
C LEU A 41 -7.78 -14.36 -18.39
N SER A 42 -6.47 -14.61 -18.33
CA SER A 42 -5.85 -15.81 -18.92
C SER A 42 -6.33 -17.08 -18.24
N MET A 43 -6.51 -17.04 -16.92
CA MET A 43 -7.07 -18.14 -16.11
C MET A 43 -8.61 -18.18 -16.12
N ARG A 44 -9.27 -17.19 -16.75
CA ARG A 44 -10.73 -17.01 -16.79
C ARG A 44 -11.38 -16.87 -15.41
N LEU A 45 -10.65 -16.31 -14.45
CA LEU A 45 -11.18 -15.90 -13.15
C LEU A 45 -11.94 -14.56 -13.24
N ALA A 46 -11.68 -13.79 -14.30
CA ALA A 46 -12.47 -12.63 -14.71
C ALA A 46 -12.74 -12.69 -16.21
N ALA A 47 -13.92 -12.23 -16.63
CA ALA A 47 -14.34 -12.25 -18.04
C ALA A 47 -15.15 -10.99 -18.43
N PRO A 48 -14.58 -9.77 -18.29
CA PRO A 48 -15.22 -8.57 -18.82
C PRO A 48 -15.35 -8.65 -20.35
N ALA A 49 -16.46 -8.16 -20.88
CA ALA A 49 -16.67 -8.07 -22.33
C ALA A 49 -15.87 -6.91 -22.95
N HIS A 50 -15.50 -5.91 -22.13
CA HIS A 50 -14.79 -4.72 -22.56
C HIS A 50 -13.57 -4.42 -21.69
N LEU A 51 -12.45 -4.05 -22.32
CA LEU A 51 -11.29 -3.47 -21.64
C LEU A 51 -11.11 -2.02 -22.08
N VAL A 52 -10.99 -1.12 -21.10
CA VAL A 52 -10.69 0.30 -21.33
C VAL A 52 -9.24 0.55 -20.92
N ASP A 53 -8.34 0.61 -21.89
CA ASP A 53 -6.91 0.78 -21.64
C ASP A 53 -6.55 2.25 -21.45
N ILE A 54 -6.12 2.58 -20.23
CA ILE A 54 -5.67 3.92 -19.86
C ILE A 54 -4.15 4.09 -20.01
N GLY A 55 -3.42 3.05 -20.39
CA GLY A 55 -1.95 2.97 -20.36
C GLY A 55 -1.20 3.92 -21.30
N ALA A 56 -1.91 4.63 -22.18
CA ALA A 56 -1.36 5.63 -23.09
C ALA A 56 -1.89 7.05 -22.85
N LEU A 57 -2.71 7.25 -21.80
CA LEU A 57 -3.25 8.55 -21.49
C LEU A 57 -2.16 9.47 -20.91
N PRO A 58 -2.08 10.74 -21.36
CA PRO A 58 -1.12 11.70 -20.82
C PRO A 58 -1.47 12.09 -19.39
N ASP A 59 -0.48 12.64 -18.68
CA ASP A 59 -0.63 13.28 -17.37
C ASP A 59 -1.18 12.39 -16.23
N LEU A 60 -1.15 11.07 -16.41
CA LEU A 60 -1.56 10.09 -15.38
C LEU A 60 -0.38 9.38 -14.71
N ASP A 61 0.86 9.73 -15.00
CA ASP A 61 2.07 9.12 -14.41
C ASP A 61 2.89 10.09 -13.53
N ALA A 62 2.42 11.33 -13.38
CA ALA A 62 3.12 12.34 -12.59
C ALA A 62 3.20 11.96 -11.11
N VAL A 63 4.39 12.19 -10.54
CA VAL A 63 4.66 12.13 -9.10
C VAL A 63 4.99 13.53 -8.61
N THR A 64 4.31 13.99 -7.57
CA THR A 64 4.64 15.24 -6.87
C THR A 64 4.79 14.97 -5.38
N ALA A 65 5.75 15.64 -4.74
CA ALA A 65 6.05 15.44 -3.33
C ALA A 65 6.37 16.77 -2.67
N SER A 66 5.72 17.05 -1.53
CA SER A 66 6.04 18.20 -0.68
C SER A 66 5.83 17.85 0.79
N GLU A 67 6.55 18.54 1.68
CA GLU A 67 6.41 18.37 3.13
C GLU A 67 5.05 18.87 3.66
N GLN A 68 4.31 19.66 2.86
CA GLN A 68 3.00 20.20 3.23
C GLN A 68 1.86 19.28 2.77
N SER A 69 1.91 18.80 1.52
CA SER A 69 0.84 18.03 0.89
C SER A 69 1.09 16.52 0.84
N GLY A 70 2.29 16.07 1.21
CA GLY A 70 2.70 14.68 1.06
C GLY A 70 3.05 14.30 -0.37
N VAL A 71 2.87 13.03 -0.70
CA VAL A 71 3.20 12.46 -2.02
C VAL A 71 1.93 12.16 -2.77
N ARG A 72 1.77 12.74 -3.96
CA ARG A 72 0.71 12.39 -4.91
C ARG A 72 1.32 11.70 -6.12
N PHE A 73 0.73 10.58 -6.54
CA PHE A 73 1.15 9.83 -7.72
C PHE A 73 -0.04 9.42 -8.58
N GLY A 74 0.10 9.55 -9.91
CA GLY A 74 -0.96 9.26 -10.86
C GLY A 74 -1.20 7.77 -11.12
N ALA A 75 -2.34 7.46 -11.74
CA ALA A 75 -2.82 6.10 -12.05
C ALA A 75 -1.82 5.20 -12.78
N LEU A 76 -1.01 5.78 -13.65
CA LEU A 76 -0.03 5.11 -14.50
C LEU A 76 1.40 5.16 -13.94
N THR A 77 1.59 5.74 -12.76
CA THR A 77 2.88 5.70 -12.07
C THR A 77 3.26 4.25 -11.83
N ARG A 78 4.35 3.80 -12.48
CA ARG A 78 4.87 2.44 -12.32
C ARG A 78 5.40 2.25 -10.92
N HIS A 79 5.34 1.03 -10.39
CA HIS A 79 5.96 0.69 -9.11
C HIS A 79 7.44 1.10 -9.08
N SER A 80 8.18 0.74 -10.14
CA SER A 80 9.60 1.09 -10.30
C SER A 80 9.88 2.60 -10.31
N ALA A 81 9.00 3.40 -10.92
CA ALA A 81 9.16 4.85 -10.96
C ALA A 81 8.96 5.47 -9.58
N LEU A 82 7.90 5.08 -8.87
CA LEU A 82 7.63 5.58 -7.51
C LEU A 82 8.66 5.07 -6.49
N GLU A 83 9.15 3.84 -6.64
CA GLU A 83 10.21 3.25 -5.81
C GLU A 83 11.52 4.05 -5.90
N ALA A 84 11.84 4.52 -7.11
CA ALA A 84 13.08 5.23 -7.41
C ALA A 84 12.98 6.75 -7.24
N ASP A 85 11.80 7.31 -6.96
CA ASP A 85 11.62 8.75 -6.86
C ASP A 85 12.23 9.31 -5.56
N PRO A 86 13.28 10.16 -5.64
CA PRO A 86 13.99 10.65 -4.46
C PRO A 86 13.19 11.68 -3.67
N ALA A 87 12.25 12.39 -4.29
CA ALA A 87 11.40 13.36 -3.60
C ALA A 87 10.31 12.65 -2.81
N ALA A 88 9.65 11.64 -3.40
CA ALA A 88 8.71 10.78 -2.72
C ALA A 88 9.38 10.02 -1.56
N ALA A 89 10.57 9.44 -1.79
CA ALA A 89 11.31 8.71 -0.76
C ALA A 89 11.71 9.59 0.43
N ARG A 90 11.97 10.88 0.21
CA ARG A 90 12.25 11.85 1.28
C ARG A 90 10.99 12.19 2.09
N VAL A 91 9.89 12.50 1.39
CA VAL A 91 8.64 12.98 2.00
C VAL A 91 7.86 11.86 2.68
N GLN A 92 7.86 10.66 2.10
CA GLN A 92 7.20 9.47 2.65
C GLN A 92 8.02 8.20 2.34
N PRO A 93 9.00 7.86 3.18
CA PRO A 93 9.91 6.73 2.95
C PRO A 93 9.21 5.37 2.84
N LEU A 94 8.04 5.20 3.48
CA LEU A 94 7.33 3.93 3.51
C LEU A 94 6.91 3.45 2.11
N LEU A 95 6.61 4.38 1.18
CA LEU A 95 6.24 4.05 -0.19
C LEU A 95 7.35 3.24 -0.89
N GLY A 96 8.57 3.76 -0.89
CA GLY A 96 9.71 3.10 -1.53
C GLY A 96 10.11 1.80 -0.81
N ARG A 97 9.99 1.77 0.53
CA ARG A 97 10.28 0.56 1.33
C ARG A 97 9.32 -0.58 0.96
N ALA A 98 8.02 -0.30 0.83
CA ALA A 98 7.02 -1.30 0.46
C ALA A 98 7.18 -1.76 -1.00
N LEU A 99 7.39 -0.82 -1.93
CA LEU A 99 7.54 -1.16 -3.35
C LEU A 99 8.73 -2.08 -3.65
N ARG A 100 9.76 -2.10 -2.79
CA ARG A 100 10.89 -3.04 -2.91
C ARG A 100 10.49 -4.50 -2.66
N LEU A 101 9.44 -4.72 -1.87
CA LEU A 101 8.89 -6.05 -1.57
C LEU A 101 7.99 -6.54 -2.71
N VAL A 102 7.36 -5.61 -3.45
CA VAL A 102 6.44 -5.92 -4.55
C VAL A 102 7.15 -6.64 -5.69
N ALA A 103 6.89 -7.94 -5.81
CA ALA A 103 7.19 -8.73 -7.00
C ALA A 103 8.65 -8.62 -7.50
N HIS A 104 8.85 -8.79 -8.80
CA HIS A 104 10.15 -8.72 -9.46
C HIS A 104 10.24 -7.48 -10.37
N PRO A 105 11.45 -7.02 -10.77
CA PRO A 105 11.62 -5.82 -11.58
C PRO A 105 10.78 -5.77 -12.86
N THR A 106 10.59 -6.90 -13.56
CA THR A 106 9.76 -6.96 -14.78
C THR A 106 8.30 -6.65 -14.52
N ILE A 107 7.77 -7.12 -13.38
CA ILE A 107 6.42 -6.81 -12.91
C ILE A 107 6.37 -5.35 -12.46
N ARG A 108 7.36 -4.85 -11.70
CA ARG A 108 7.41 -3.44 -11.27
C ARG A 108 7.57 -2.42 -12.39
N ASN A 109 8.13 -2.82 -13.53
CA ASN A 109 8.25 -1.96 -14.71
C ASN A 109 6.94 -1.82 -15.49
N ARG A 110 5.94 -2.67 -15.22
CA ARG A 110 4.62 -2.61 -15.85
C ARG A 110 3.50 -2.33 -14.87
N GLY A 111 3.52 -2.94 -13.70
CA GLY A 111 2.55 -2.72 -12.63
C GLY A 111 2.52 -1.26 -12.22
N THR A 112 1.32 -0.76 -11.96
CA THR A 112 1.05 0.63 -11.59
C THR A 112 0.62 0.67 -10.14
N THR A 113 1.15 1.62 -9.37
CA THR A 113 0.90 1.68 -7.91
C THR A 113 -0.57 1.88 -7.59
N VAL A 114 -1.25 2.82 -8.25
CA VAL A 114 -2.69 3.03 -8.06
C VAL A 114 -3.48 1.78 -8.45
N GLY A 115 -3.12 1.14 -9.56
CA GLY A 115 -3.74 -0.11 -10.00
C GLY A 115 -3.63 -1.24 -8.95
N SER A 116 -2.49 -1.36 -8.26
CA SER A 116 -2.33 -2.30 -7.15
C SER A 116 -3.22 -1.95 -5.96
N ILE A 117 -3.30 -0.66 -5.61
CA ILE A 117 -4.13 -0.16 -4.50
C ILE A 117 -5.61 -0.48 -4.76
N VAL A 118 -6.14 -0.10 -5.92
CA VAL A 118 -7.57 -0.30 -6.24
C VAL A 118 -7.91 -1.71 -6.73
N HIS A 119 -6.89 -2.56 -6.95
CA HIS A 119 -7.13 -4.00 -7.06
C HIS A 119 -7.55 -4.61 -5.72
N ALA A 120 -7.19 -3.97 -4.60
CA ALA A 120 -7.61 -4.35 -3.25
C ALA A 120 -7.32 -5.81 -2.89
N ASP A 121 -6.18 -6.34 -3.35
CA ASP A 121 -5.72 -7.68 -2.93
C ASP A 121 -5.18 -7.60 -1.48
N PRO A 122 -5.73 -8.38 -0.53
CA PRO A 122 -5.23 -8.40 0.87
C PRO A 122 -3.76 -8.83 1.00
N SER A 123 -3.21 -9.45 -0.04
CA SER A 123 -1.80 -9.85 -0.09
C SER A 123 -0.88 -8.80 -0.69
N ALA A 124 -1.41 -7.69 -1.20
CA ALA A 124 -0.58 -6.60 -1.73
C ALA A 124 -0.19 -5.60 -0.65
N GLU A 125 1.03 -5.09 -0.73
CA GLU A 125 1.63 -4.20 0.28
C GLU A 125 1.06 -2.78 0.20
N MET A 126 0.81 -2.30 -1.03
CA MET A 126 0.40 -0.91 -1.24
C MET A 126 -1.00 -0.57 -0.70
N PRO A 127 -2.03 -1.45 -0.81
CA PRO A 127 -3.27 -1.28 -0.06
C PRO A 127 -3.06 -1.04 1.44
N ALA A 128 -2.25 -1.88 2.09
CA ALA A 128 -1.94 -1.77 3.51
C ALA A 128 -1.22 -0.45 3.83
N VAL A 129 -0.20 -0.08 3.05
CA VAL A 129 0.51 1.20 3.22
C VAL A 129 -0.43 2.41 3.13
N VAL A 130 -1.34 2.41 2.15
CA VAL A 130 -2.31 3.52 2.00
C VAL A 130 -3.30 3.57 3.15
N ALA A 131 -3.76 2.42 3.66
CA ALA A 131 -4.60 2.33 4.85
C ALA A 131 -3.89 2.91 6.09
N LEU A 132 -2.67 2.43 6.38
CA LEU A 132 -1.88 2.87 7.53
C LEU A 132 -1.62 4.38 7.52
N LEU A 133 -1.23 4.91 6.36
CA LEU A 133 -0.90 6.32 6.22
C LEU A 133 -2.14 7.22 6.16
N GLY A 134 -3.34 6.67 5.96
CA GLY A 134 -4.56 7.46 5.76
C GLY A 134 -4.54 8.22 4.43
N GLY A 135 -4.16 7.54 3.35
CA GLY A 135 -4.14 8.13 2.01
C GLY A 135 -5.54 8.38 1.43
N THR A 136 -5.58 8.93 0.23
CA THR A 136 -6.82 9.27 -0.48
C THR A 136 -6.69 8.94 -1.96
N VAL A 137 -7.67 8.22 -2.50
CA VAL A 137 -7.78 7.93 -3.95
C VAL A 137 -8.65 9.01 -4.60
N THR A 138 -8.20 9.59 -5.70
CA THR A 138 -9.01 10.46 -6.54
C THR A 138 -9.64 9.64 -7.67
N ALA A 139 -10.96 9.53 -7.69
CA ALA A 139 -11.74 8.82 -8.69
C ALA A 139 -12.45 9.80 -9.63
N ARG A 140 -12.50 9.48 -10.92
CA ARG A 140 -13.17 10.29 -11.95
C ARG A 140 -14.15 9.45 -12.76
N SER A 141 -15.32 10.02 -13.06
CA SER A 141 -16.31 9.48 -13.99
C SER A 141 -16.91 10.62 -14.81
N VAL A 142 -17.91 10.31 -15.65
CA VAL A 142 -18.71 11.31 -16.36
C VAL A 142 -19.52 12.22 -15.42
N ARG A 143 -19.75 11.80 -14.17
CA ARG A 143 -20.46 12.58 -13.14
C ARG A 143 -19.56 13.61 -12.46
N GLY A 144 -18.24 13.53 -12.63
CA GLY A 144 -17.28 14.43 -12.00
C GLY A 144 -16.13 13.68 -11.34
N THR A 145 -15.51 14.33 -10.35
CA THR A 145 -14.38 13.81 -9.58
C THR A 145 -14.75 13.75 -8.11
N ARG A 146 -14.37 12.67 -7.43
CA ARG A 146 -14.49 12.55 -5.97
C ARG A 146 -13.21 11.99 -5.37
N GLU A 147 -13.08 12.19 -4.07
CA GLU A 147 -12.01 11.64 -3.27
C GLU A 147 -12.55 10.53 -2.36
N ILE A 148 -11.80 9.44 -2.23
CA ILE A 148 -12.13 8.27 -1.41
C ILE A 148 -11.02 8.12 -0.37
N PRO A 149 -11.28 8.42 0.91
CA PRO A 149 -10.33 8.19 1.99
C PRO A 149 -9.99 6.70 2.10
N ALA A 150 -8.77 6.37 2.52
CA ALA A 150 -8.33 4.98 2.67
C ALA A 150 -9.22 4.16 3.63
N ALA A 151 -9.80 4.81 4.65
CA ALA A 151 -10.73 4.21 5.60
C ALA A 151 -12.06 3.74 4.96
N GLU A 152 -12.39 4.24 3.77
CA GLU A 152 -13.61 3.89 3.03
C GLU A 152 -13.29 3.12 1.73
N LEU A 153 -12.00 2.97 1.40
CA LEU A 153 -11.57 2.51 0.10
C LEU A 153 -11.75 0.99 -0.08
N PHE A 154 -11.50 0.21 0.96
CA PHE A 154 -11.53 -1.26 0.90
C PHE A 154 -12.83 -1.75 1.52
N VAL A 155 -13.70 -2.31 0.68
CA VAL A 155 -15.01 -2.83 1.11
C VAL A 155 -15.05 -4.36 1.18
N GLY A 156 -14.01 -5.01 0.65
CA GLY A 156 -13.82 -6.44 0.70
C GLY A 156 -12.53 -6.89 -0.02
N PRO A 157 -12.18 -8.18 0.07
CA PRO A 157 -11.05 -8.73 -0.67
C PRO A 157 -11.28 -8.63 -2.18
N LEU A 158 -10.34 -8.00 -2.89
CA LEU A 158 -10.42 -7.70 -4.32
C LEU A 158 -11.53 -6.72 -4.71
N GLU A 159 -12.06 -5.97 -3.73
CA GLU A 159 -13.16 -5.03 -3.90
C GLU A 159 -12.83 -3.68 -3.26
N SER A 160 -12.75 -2.64 -4.11
CA SER A 160 -12.61 -1.25 -3.68
C SER A 160 -13.93 -0.51 -3.84
N ALA A 161 -14.11 0.60 -3.12
CA ALA A 161 -15.26 1.49 -3.22
C ALA A 161 -15.38 2.28 -4.54
N LEU A 162 -14.59 1.94 -5.56
CA LEU A 162 -14.76 2.49 -6.90
C LEU A 162 -16.07 1.99 -7.51
N GLU A 163 -16.85 2.93 -8.03
CA GLU A 163 -18.04 2.58 -8.80
C GLU A 163 -17.64 1.99 -10.17
N PRO A 164 -18.52 1.18 -10.80
CA PRO A 164 -18.23 0.52 -12.08
C PRO A 164 -17.81 1.46 -13.22
N ASP A 165 -18.22 2.73 -13.18
CA ASP A 165 -17.89 3.74 -14.17
C ASP A 165 -16.80 4.74 -13.74
N GLU A 166 -16.12 4.45 -12.63
CA GLU A 166 -15.05 5.29 -12.11
C GLU A 166 -13.64 4.78 -12.48
N ILE A 167 -12.76 5.73 -12.75
CA ILE A 167 -11.33 5.51 -12.96
C ILE A 167 -10.58 6.17 -11.81
N ALA A 168 -9.80 5.39 -11.05
CA ALA A 168 -8.85 5.96 -10.10
C ALA A 168 -7.71 6.64 -10.86
N THR A 169 -7.60 7.96 -10.72
CA THR A 169 -6.67 8.82 -11.47
C THR A 169 -5.40 9.15 -10.70
N SER A 170 -5.46 9.16 -9.36
CA SER A 170 -4.29 9.37 -8.50
C SER A 170 -4.52 8.88 -7.08
N VAL A 171 -3.43 8.74 -6.33
CA VAL A 171 -3.45 8.58 -4.88
C VAL A 171 -2.57 9.66 -4.25
N THR A 172 -3.02 10.20 -3.13
CA THR A 172 -2.24 11.10 -2.27
C THR A 172 -2.03 10.43 -0.90
N VAL A 173 -0.80 10.42 -0.39
CA VAL A 173 -0.49 9.99 0.98
C VAL A 173 0.19 11.13 1.73
N PRO A 174 -0.08 11.31 3.04
CA PRO A 174 0.50 12.39 3.81
C PRO A 174 2.02 12.24 3.99
N PRO A 175 2.72 13.35 4.28
CA PRO A 175 4.15 13.33 4.58
C PRO A 175 4.39 12.66 5.93
N VAL A 176 5.58 12.09 6.12
CA VAL A 176 6.01 11.63 7.45
C VAL A 176 6.22 12.86 8.35
N ARG A 177 5.70 12.81 9.59
CA ARG A 177 5.83 13.93 10.54
C ARG A 177 7.09 13.78 11.40
N PRO A 178 7.67 14.88 11.91
CA PRO A 178 8.75 14.81 12.89
C PRO A 178 8.40 13.90 14.09
N GLY A 179 9.38 13.08 14.49
CA GLY A 179 9.23 12.10 15.57
C GLY A 179 8.40 10.88 15.20
N VAL A 180 7.96 10.73 13.94
CA VAL A 180 7.30 9.52 13.43
C VAL A 180 8.28 8.76 12.56
N GLY A 181 8.42 7.47 12.81
CA GLY A 181 9.12 6.54 11.95
C GLY A 181 8.17 5.52 11.36
N THR A 182 8.60 4.93 10.26
CA THR A 182 7.82 3.91 9.56
C THR A 182 8.68 2.70 9.28
N ALA A 183 8.08 1.53 9.15
CA ALA A 183 8.77 0.35 8.67
C ALA A 183 7.78 -0.57 7.99
N ILE A 184 8.29 -1.41 7.10
CA ILE A 184 7.54 -2.53 6.54
C ILE A 184 8.51 -3.67 6.33
N ASP A 185 8.05 -4.87 6.65
CA ASP A 185 8.79 -6.11 6.41
C ASP A 185 7.80 -7.26 6.25
N GLU A 186 8.24 -8.31 5.57
CA GLU A 186 7.40 -9.46 5.28
C GLU A 186 8.19 -10.76 5.31
N ILE A 187 7.47 -11.86 5.48
CA ILE A 187 7.99 -13.19 5.25
C ILE A 187 7.23 -13.78 4.06
N ALA A 188 7.93 -13.93 2.94
CA ALA A 188 7.47 -14.67 1.77
C ALA A 188 8.31 -15.94 1.61
N ARG A 189 7.80 -16.93 0.85
CA ARG A 189 8.58 -18.14 0.55
C ARG A 189 9.85 -17.84 -0.24
N ARG A 190 9.77 -16.83 -1.10
CA ARG A 190 10.85 -16.27 -1.92
C ARG A 190 10.56 -14.79 -2.08
N HIS A 191 11.62 -13.99 -2.19
CA HIS A 191 11.46 -12.57 -2.46
C HIS A 191 10.65 -12.34 -3.74
N GLY A 192 9.63 -11.46 -3.66
CA GLY A 192 8.73 -11.14 -4.75
C GLY A 192 7.55 -12.11 -4.94
N ASP A 193 7.44 -13.18 -4.14
CA ASP A 193 6.17 -13.89 -3.96
C ASP A 193 5.25 -13.06 -3.04
N TYR A 194 3.94 -13.28 -3.10
CA TYR A 194 3.04 -12.76 -2.07
C TYR A 194 3.48 -13.23 -0.67
N ALA A 195 3.37 -12.33 0.31
CA ALA A 195 3.72 -12.59 1.69
C ALA A 195 2.90 -13.74 2.30
N LEU A 196 3.53 -14.50 3.19
CA LEU A 196 2.79 -15.32 4.16
C LEU A 196 2.20 -14.41 5.24
N VAL A 197 2.99 -13.44 5.71
CA VAL A 197 2.57 -12.31 6.54
C VAL A 197 3.50 -11.14 6.27
N GLY A 198 2.95 -9.95 6.10
CA GLY A 198 3.68 -8.69 6.15
C GLY A 198 3.11 -7.78 7.23
N VAL A 199 3.94 -6.88 7.74
CA VAL A 199 3.52 -5.83 8.69
C VAL A 199 4.07 -4.51 8.19
N ALA A 200 3.22 -3.50 8.12
CA ALA A 200 3.63 -2.10 8.02
C ALA A 200 3.32 -1.39 9.34
N ALA A 201 4.28 -0.61 9.85
CA ALA A 201 4.17 0.10 11.11
C ALA A 201 4.45 1.59 10.95
N GLN A 202 3.73 2.39 11.74
CA GLN A 202 3.97 3.80 11.96
C GLN A 202 4.05 4.03 13.47
N VAL A 203 5.19 4.52 13.95
CA VAL A 203 5.45 4.69 15.39
C VAL A 203 5.94 6.10 15.67
N ARG A 204 5.34 6.75 16.66
CA ARG A 204 5.78 8.05 17.19
C ARG A 204 6.66 7.84 18.42
N VAL A 205 7.78 8.56 18.46
CA VAL A 205 8.72 8.54 19.58
C VAL A 205 8.98 9.96 20.09
N GLU A 206 8.82 10.15 21.39
CA GLU A 206 9.10 11.40 22.10
C GLU A 206 9.95 11.09 23.33
N GLY A 207 10.99 11.88 23.60
CA GLY A 207 11.90 11.61 24.74
C GLY A 207 12.60 10.24 24.72
N GLY A 208 12.64 9.55 23.57
CA GLY A 208 13.23 8.20 23.45
C GLY A 208 12.27 7.05 23.77
N VAL A 209 11.00 7.35 24.03
CA VAL A 209 9.95 6.35 24.28
C VAL A 209 8.82 6.46 23.27
N VAL A 210 8.13 5.35 23.02
CA VAL A 210 6.98 5.28 22.12
C VAL A 210 5.77 6.01 22.74
N THR A 211 5.13 6.88 21.96
CA THR A 211 3.90 7.59 22.36
C THR A 211 2.69 7.28 21.48
N SER A 212 2.91 6.68 20.30
CA SER A 212 1.85 6.12 19.46
C SER A 212 2.42 5.01 18.60
N ALA A 213 1.66 3.95 18.39
CA ALA A 213 2.05 2.81 17.56
C ALA A 213 0.85 2.27 16.78
N ARG A 214 0.89 2.39 15.45
CA ARG A 214 -0.16 1.91 14.56
C ARG A 214 0.42 0.94 13.56
N MET A 215 -0.25 -0.18 13.34
CA MET A 215 0.21 -1.23 12.44
C MET A 215 -0.94 -1.72 11.56
N THR A 216 -0.60 -2.19 10.37
CA THR A 216 -1.50 -2.90 9.47
C THR A 216 -0.76 -4.11 8.89
N TYR A 217 -1.51 -5.03 8.31
CA TYR A 217 -1.03 -6.37 7.99
C TYR A 217 -1.27 -6.69 6.52
N VAL A 218 -0.35 -7.48 5.95
CA VAL A 218 -0.43 -8.01 4.59
C VAL A 218 -0.60 -9.52 4.71
N SER A 219 -1.60 -10.08 4.00
CA SER A 219 -1.96 -11.50 4.06
C SER A 219 -2.34 -12.03 5.45
N ALA A 220 -2.76 -11.15 6.36
CA ALA A 220 -3.28 -11.45 7.69
C ALA A 220 -4.22 -10.31 8.15
N GLY A 221 -5.22 -10.63 8.97
CA GLY A 221 -6.27 -9.67 9.34
C GLY A 221 -7.12 -9.21 8.16
N GLU A 222 -7.95 -8.20 8.40
CA GLU A 222 -8.79 -7.59 7.37
C GLU A 222 -8.04 -6.50 6.60
N LEU A 223 -8.20 -6.47 5.28
CA LEU A 223 -7.59 -5.43 4.45
C LEU A 223 -8.23 -4.07 4.76
N GLY A 224 -7.40 -3.07 5.02
CA GLY A 224 -7.86 -1.72 5.36
C GLY A 224 -7.85 -1.43 6.86
N ASP A 225 -7.81 -2.48 7.69
CA ASP A 225 -7.73 -2.31 9.13
C ASP A 225 -6.35 -1.85 9.58
N VAL A 226 -6.36 -0.89 10.51
CA VAL A 226 -5.18 -0.37 11.18
C VAL A 226 -5.38 -0.55 12.67
N VAL A 227 -4.57 -1.40 13.28
CA VAL A 227 -4.62 -1.67 14.71
C VAL A 227 -3.76 -0.65 15.44
N ASP A 228 -4.36 0.00 16.44
CA ASP A 228 -3.68 0.90 17.35
C ASP A 228 -3.17 0.12 18.57
N TYR A 229 -1.85 0.04 18.71
CA TYR A 229 -1.15 -0.58 19.83
C TYR A 229 -0.58 0.44 20.81
N THR A 230 -1.03 1.70 20.76
CA THR A 230 -0.53 2.77 21.64
C THR A 230 -0.68 2.41 23.12
N ASP A 231 -1.79 1.79 23.53
CA ASP A 231 -2.01 1.38 24.92
C ASP A 231 -1.06 0.25 25.37
N VAL A 232 -0.53 -0.53 24.43
CA VAL A 232 0.38 -1.65 24.71
C VAL A 232 1.84 -1.19 24.70
N LEU A 233 2.20 -0.29 23.78
CA LEU A 233 3.58 0.16 23.59
C LEU A 233 3.89 1.52 24.24
N GLY A 234 2.90 2.22 24.78
CA GLY A 234 3.09 3.52 25.42
C GLY A 234 4.18 3.45 26.49
N GLY A 235 5.24 4.23 26.31
CA GLY A 235 6.40 4.26 27.22
C GLY A 235 7.51 3.26 26.89
N ALA A 236 7.34 2.38 25.91
CA ALA A 236 8.38 1.43 25.49
C ALA A 236 9.63 2.18 24.99
N SER A 237 10.81 1.68 25.36
CA SER A 237 12.07 2.21 24.86
C SER A 237 12.18 2.02 23.34
N ALA A 238 12.43 3.12 22.63
CA ALA A 238 12.71 3.09 21.19
C ALA A 238 14.13 2.58 20.85
N SER A 239 14.95 2.28 21.86
CA SER A 239 16.36 1.92 21.70
C SER A 239 16.75 0.59 22.34
N ASP A 240 15.95 0.05 23.26
CA ASP A 240 16.16 -1.28 23.85
C ASP A 240 15.08 -2.25 23.38
N ALA A 241 15.44 -3.12 22.43
CA ALA A 241 14.55 -4.17 21.93
C ALA A 241 14.13 -5.20 22.99
N ARG A 242 14.80 -5.21 24.17
CA ARG A 242 14.49 -6.12 25.29
C ARG A 242 13.50 -5.52 26.28
N ASP A 243 13.03 -4.29 26.05
CA ASP A 243 11.92 -3.73 26.80
C ASP A 243 10.72 -4.70 26.75
N PRO A 244 10.16 -5.13 27.90
CA PRO A 244 9.09 -6.13 27.93
C PRO A 244 7.83 -5.73 27.16
N LEU A 245 7.63 -4.44 26.89
CA LEU A 245 6.48 -3.98 26.09
C LEU A 245 6.56 -4.43 24.62
N TRP A 246 7.75 -4.67 24.06
CA TRP A 246 7.89 -5.27 22.72
C TRP A 246 7.46 -6.74 22.69
N GLN A 247 7.69 -7.47 23.78
CA GLN A 247 7.15 -8.82 23.91
C GLN A 247 5.62 -8.80 24.10
N ALA A 248 5.11 -7.89 24.93
CA ALA A 248 3.67 -7.71 25.12
C ALA A 248 2.97 -7.36 23.79
N LEU A 249 3.60 -6.57 22.92
CA LEU A 249 3.10 -6.31 21.57
C LEU A 249 2.99 -7.59 20.74
N SER A 250 4.03 -8.45 20.75
CA SER A 250 4.00 -9.72 20.03
C SER A 250 2.81 -10.58 20.46
N GLU A 251 2.59 -10.69 21.77
CA GLU A 251 1.50 -11.46 22.37
C GLU A 251 0.14 -10.86 21.99
N LYS A 252 -0.01 -9.54 22.13
CA LYS A 252 -1.26 -8.84 21.77
C LYS A 252 -1.59 -8.99 20.29
N ALA A 253 -0.61 -8.85 19.40
CA ALA A 253 -0.81 -8.99 17.96
C ALA A 253 -1.31 -10.41 17.61
N ARG A 254 -0.74 -11.43 18.25
CA ARG A 254 -1.16 -12.82 18.07
C ARG A 254 -2.62 -13.07 18.47
N GLU A 255 -3.11 -12.36 19.49
CA GLU A 255 -4.50 -12.46 19.95
C GLU A 255 -5.47 -11.67 19.08
N THR A 256 -5.00 -10.55 18.51
CA THR A 256 -5.87 -9.57 17.83
C THR A 256 -6.05 -9.90 16.35
N ILE A 257 -5.01 -10.42 15.70
CA ILE A 257 -5.00 -10.60 14.26
C ILE A 257 -5.38 -12.03 13.90
N GLU A 258 -6.50 -12.15 13.20
CA GLU A 258 -6.95 -13.42 12.65
C GLU A 258 -6.10 -13.84 11.46
N THR A 259 -5.83 -15.14 11.37
CA THR A 259 -5.00 -15.72 10.31
C THR A 259 -5.64 -16.99 9.78
N GLU A 260 -5.66 -17.14 8.46
CA GLU A 260 -6.21 -18.31 7.79
C GLU A 260 -5.12 -19.26 7.28
N ALA A 261 -5.49 -20.52 7.07
CA ALA A 261 -4.60 -21.51 6.47
C ALA A 261 -4.80 -21.56 4.96
N ASP A 262 -3.74 -21.85 4.23
CA ASP A 262 -3.80 -22.15 2.80
C ASP A 262 -2.80 -23.26 2.44
N ILE A 263 -2.57 -23.45 1.15
CA ILE A 263 -1.60 -24.42 0.64
C ILE A 263 -0.14 -24.05 0.92
N HIS A 264 0.14 -22.87 1.49
CA HIS A 264 1.48 -22.35 1.73
C HIS A 264 1.85 -22.33 3.21
N ALA A 265 0.88 -22.14 4.10
CA ALA A 265 1.10 -22.12 5.53
C ALA A 265 -0.17 -22.47 6.33
N THR A 266 0.02 -23.03 7.52
CA THR A 266 -1.08 -23.18 8.49
C THR A 266 -1.39 -21.83 9.14
N ALA A 267 -2.63 -21.65 9.58
CA ALA A 267 -3.04 -20.49 10.39
C ALA A 267 -2.13 -20.31 11.62
N GLY A 268 -1.82 -21.41 12.33
CA GLY A 268 -0.92 -21.36 13.49
C GLY A 268 0.48 -20.84 13.18
N TYR A 269 1.04 -21.18 12.01
CA TYR A 269 2.33 -20.64 11.58
C TYR A 269 2.23 -19.15 11.24
N ARG A 270 1.20 -18.73 10.51
CA ARG A 270 0.96 -17.30 10.22
C ARG A 270 0.77 -16.48 11.49
N SER A 271 0.02 -16.99 12.46
CA SER A 271 -0.17 -16.35 13.78
C SER A 271 1.17 -16.14 14.52
N GLN A 272 2.11 -17.10 14.43
CA GLN A 272 3.47 -16.91 14.96
C GLN A 272 4.26 -15.84 14.19
N LEU A 273 4.13 -15.80 12.86
CA LEU A 273 4.76 -14.77 12.04
C LEU A 273 4.22 -13.38 12.35
N VAL A 274 2.90 -13.23 12.53
CA VAL A 274 2.26 -11.98 12.98
C VAL A 274 2.92 -11.51 14.28
N ALA A 275 2.99 -12.36 15.30
CA ALA A 275 3.59 -12.01 16.58
C ALA A 275 5.03 -11.50 16.43
N ALA A 276 5.88 -12.28 15.75
CA ALA A 276 7.29 -11.96 15.58
C ALA A 276 7.52 -10.71 14.71
N LEU A 277 6.79 -10.56 13.61
CA LEU A 277 6.91 -9.42 12.71
C LEU A 277 6.40 -8.13 13.34
N THR A 278 5.30 -8.17 14.09
CA THR A 278 4.73 -6.95 14.68
C THR A 278 5.73 -6.25 15.59
N ALA A 279 6.37 -6.99 16.51
CA ALA A 279 7.40 -6.41 17.36
C ALA A 279 8.65 -5.99 16.58
N ARG A 280 9.13 -6.82 15.64
CA ARG A 280 10.32 -6.50 14.82
C ARG A 280 10.12 -5.22 14.01
N VAL A 281 9.02 -5.11 13.29
CA VAL A 281 8.70 -3.97 12.42
C VAL A 281 8.33 -2.76 13.25
N GLY A 282 7.56 -2.92 14.34
CA GLY A 282 7.26 -1.86 15.29
C GLY A 282 8.53 -1.24 15.89
N PHE A 283 9.48 -2.06 16.33
CA PHE A 283 10.75 -1.59 16.85
C PHE A 283 11.60 -0.90 15.76
N ALA A 284 11.65 -1.45 14.55
CA ALA A 284 12.34 -0.81 13.43
C ALA A 284 11.74 0.58 13.09
N ALA A 285 10.41 0.72 13.14
CA ALA A 285 9.75 2.02 13.00
C ALA A 285 10.08 2.98 14.14
N ALA A 286 10.18 2.50 15.39
CA ALA A 286 10.62 3.31 16.52
C ALA A 286 12.08 3.81 16.34
N GLN A 287 12.98 2.96 15.86
CA GLN A 287 14.35 3.35 15.55
C GLN A 287 14.41 4.37 14.40
N ASP A 288 13.64 4.16 13.33
CA ASP A 288 13.51 5.10 12.21
C ASP A 288 13.08 6.49 12.72
N ALA A 289 12.12 6.56 13.65
CA ALA A 289 11.65 7.80 14.25
C ALA A 289 12.76 8.61 14.96
N THR A 290 13.74 7.92 15.53
CA THR A 290 14.89 8.54 16.23
C THR A 290 16.04 8.88 15.30
N SER A 291 16.15 8.18 14.17
CA SER A 291 17.25 8.32 13.20
C SER A 291 17.20 9.64 12.43
N VAL A 292 16.00 10.21 12.24
CA VAL A 292 15.79 11.49 11.54
C VAL A 292 16.49 12.66 12.25
N ARG A 293 16.82 12.54 13.55
CA ARG A 293 17.57 13.57 14.29
C ARG A 293 19.04 13.72 13.90
N VAL A 294 19.64 12.74 13.21
CA VAL A 294 21.08 12.79 12.91
C VAL A 294 21.39 13.64 11.67
N ASN A 295 20.48 13.77 10.71
CA ASN A 295 20.74 14.52 9.47
C ASN A 295 20.48 16.04 9.59
N GLU A 296 19.70 16.51 10.56
CA GLU A 296 19.50 17.96 10.78
C GLU A 296 20.61 18.61 11.61
N LEU A 297 21.35 17.84 12.43
CA LEU A 297 22.48 18.37 13.19
C LEU A 297 23.75 18.55 12.37
N VAL A 298 23.88 17.87 11.22
CA VAL A 298 25.04 18.00 10.33
C VAL A 298 24.94 19.20 9.38
N SER A 299 23.73 19.72 9.12
CA SER A 299 23.54 20.90 8.25
C SER A 299 23.69 22.25 8.96
N VAL A 300 23.71 22.27 10.30
CA VAL A 300 23.85 23.51 11.11
C VAL A 300 25.28 23.69 11.65
N GLY A 301 26.14 22.67 11.56
CA GLY A 301 27.52 22.70 12.05
C GLY A 301 28.60 23.09 11.02
N GLY A 302 28.21 23.48 9.82
CA GLY A 302 29.11 23.83 8.72
C GLY A 302 28.79 25.19 8.11
N ALA A 303 28.90 26.24 8.92
CA ALA A 303 28.94 27.64 8.47
C ALA A 303 30.13 28.34 9.13
#